data_AF-A0A317M838-F1
#
_entry.id   AF-A0A317M838-F1
#
_cell.length_a   1.000
_cell.length_b   1.000
_cell.length_c   1.000
_cell.angle_alpha   90.00
_cell.angle_beta   90.00
_cell.angle_gamma   90.00
#
_symmetry.space_group_name_H-M   'P 1'
#
loop_
_entity.id
_entity.type
_entity.pdbx_description
1 polymer ?
#
loop_
_entity_poly.entity_id
_entity_poly.type
_entity_poly.pdbx_seq_one_letter_code
_entity_poly.pdbx_strand_id
1 'polypeptide(L)'
;MPIRKRQSAPGVPSLGVILMGREEEFSFEHRLFNLTGAITLMLLAPFLVIDILIGATKSTLLLLGLIAIQAIFYTLSRRFRKYKSIVISYVIVVYTGLSANYFFNAGIDGPTLLLFFTTLQLALNISHKEKYVLWLGLSLLIPGTLLFIELNFPHFITGHYKSGAEKFIDRFGCYVLSTIYIFFAMSTFKGHFVAQQEREKQRTADIAEYGIRLRAFFESLTDNFVLLDKNMGILYFNKAAVDLTTNLYGRKIEAEQNIDQFVHDSNKELFHYCFNTALNGTSIAREFQRVYGTKETWWLSTFNPARNEEGEIIGVTMVMKDITDAYLYKLKIERKNELLEKISFIQAHELRGPLTSVQSLLELIKDECRGLDLIYTRKLEEGLNRLDMKIKEIITLSSDYKEDV
;
A
#
# COMPACT_ATOMS: atom_id res chain seq x y z
N MET A 1 3.65 16.10 -2.35
CA MET A 1 3.90 16.11 -0.90
C MET A 1 3.35 14.81 -0.31
N PRO A 2 4.18 13.91 0.26
CA PRO A 2 3.66 12.72 0.90
C PRO A 2 3.07 13.10 2.25
N ILE A 3 1.83 12.69 2.49
CA ILE A 3 1.15 12.81 3.77
C ILE A 3 1.95 11.95 4.76
N ARG A 4 2.79 12.60 5.58
CA ARG A 4 3.39 11.97 6.76
C ARG A 4 2.24 11.45 7.62
N LYS A 5 2.04 10.13 7.64
CA LYS A 5 1.24 9.46 8.68
C LYS A 5 1.73 10.00 10.02
N ARG A 6 0.86 10.69 10.75
CA ARG A 6 1.07 11.01 12.17
C ARG A 6 1.40 9.70 12.86
N GLN A 7 2.65 9.55 13.29
CA GLN A 7 3.02 8.54 14.27
C GLN A 7 2.26 8.88 15.54
N SER A 8 1.15 8.19 15.78
CA SER A 8 0.48 8.18 17.07
C SER A 8 1.48 7.68 18.11
N ALA A 9 1.67 8.45 19.18
CA ALA A 9 2.46 8.04 20.34
C ALA A 9 2.07 6.62 20.78
N PRO A 10 3.02 5.78 21.23
CA PRO A 10 2.69 4.44 21.71
C PRO A 10 1.85 4.61 22.99
N GLY A 11 0.53 4.47 22.83
CA GLY A 11 -0.38 4.35 23.97
C GLY A 11 0.09 3.21 24.87
N VAL A 12 -0.14 3.35 26.18
CA VAL A 12 0.17 2.32 27.18
C VAL A 12 -0.34 0.98 26.63
N PRO A 13 0.53 -0.02 26.41
CA PRO A 13 0.11 -1.27 25.81
C PRO A 13 -0.95 -1.90 26.70
N SER A 14 -2.10 -2.27 26.12
CA SER A 14 -3.16 -2.95 26.86
C SER A 14 -2.57 -4.20 27.53
N LEU A 15 -3.12 -4.62 28.67
CA LEU A 15 -2.64 -5.79 29.42
C LEU A 15 -2.50 -7.04 28.51
N GLY A 16 -3.39 -7.15 27.52
CA GLY A 16 -3.32 -8.17 26.47
C GLY A 16 -2.10 -8.07 25.56
N VAL A 17 -1.68 -6.88 25.13
CA VAL A 17 -0.45 -6.67 24.34
C VAL A 17 0.80 -6.97 25.17
N ILE A 18 0.78 -6.62 26.46
CA ILE A 18 1.87 -6.93 27.40
C ILE A 18 2.00 -8.45 27.59
N LEU A 19 0.90 -9.20 27.64
CA LEU A 19 0.92 -10.66 27.86
C LEU A 19 1.15 -11.47 26.56
N MET A 20 0.59 -11.02 25.43
CA MET A 20 0.63 -11.75 24.15
C MET A 20 1.89 -11.48 23.32
N GLY A 21 2.48 -10.29 23.45
CA GLY A 21 3.48 -9.76 22.52
C GLY A 21 2.84 -8.95 21.37
N ARG A 22 3.63 -8.06 20.76
CA ARG A 22 3.19 -7.16 19.68
C ARG A 22 2.88 -7.95 18.40
N GLU A 23 1.91 -7.48 17.62
CA GLU A 23 1.48 -8.15 16.36
C GLU A 23 2.59 -8.17 15.30
N GLU A 24 3.51 -7.20 15.38
CA GLU A 24 4.67 -7.07 14.48
C GLU A 24 5.76 -8.12 14.76
N GLU A 25 5.75 -8.73 15.95
CA GLU A 25 6.83 -9.61 16.41
C GLU A 25 6.45 -11.10 16.44
N PHE A 26 5.15 -11.41 16.49
CA PHE A 26 4.65 -12.74 16.76
C PHE A 26 3.50 -13.13 15.82
N SER A 27 3.59 -14.34 15.26
CA SER A 27 2.50 -14.92 14.46
C SER A 27 1.22 -15.10 15.30
N PHE A 28 0.09 -15.24 14.63
CA PHE A 28 -1.22 -15.42 15.26
C PHE A 28 -1.23 -16.57 16.30
N GLU A 29 -0.77 -17.75 15.89
CA GLU A 29 -0.75 -18.96 16.73
C GLU A 29 0.16 -18.80 17.95
N HIS A 30 1.25 -18.04 17.78
CA HIS A 30 2.19 -17.76 18.85
C HIS A 30 1.59 -16.85 19.92
N ARG A 31 0.88 -15.79 19.50
CA ARG A 31 0.17 -14.89 20.42
C ARG A 31 -0.93 -15.62 21.16
N LEU A 32 -1.65 -16.51 20.47
CA LEU A 32 -2.67 -17.35 21.07
C LEU A 32 -2.07 -18.30 22.11
N PHE A 33 -0.93 -18.96 21.81
CA PHE A 33 -0.20 -19.78 22.77
C PHE A 33 0.21 -19.01 24.03
N ASN A 34 0.79 -17.82 23.86
CA ASN A 34 1.21 -16.97 24.99
C ASN A 34 0.03 -16.58 25.86
N LEU A 35 -1.10 -16.24 25.24
CA LEU A 35 -2.34 -15.89 25.95
C LEU A 35 -2.88 -17.08 26.73
N THR A 36 -3.03 -18.23 26.08
CA THR A 36 -3.50 -19.45 26.73
C THR A 36 -2.56 -19.87 27.86
N GLY A 37 -1.24 -19.75 27.68
CA GLY A 37 -0.28 -20.07 28.72
C GLY A 37 -0.34 -19.13 29.92
N ALA A 38 -0.59 -17.84 29.70
CA ALA A 38 -0.81 -16.88 30.79
C ALA A 38 -2.12 -17.15 31.55
N ILE A 39 -3.20 -17.43 30.82
CA ILE A 39 -4.51 -17.80 31.40
C ILE A 39 -4.38 -19.10 32.21
N THR A 40 -3.69 -20.12 31.67
CA THR A 40 -3.42 -21.37 32.37
C THR A 40 -2.65 -21.12 33.67
N LEU A 41 -1.61 -20.28 33.67
CA LEU A 41 -0.88 -19.94 34.91
C LEU A 41 -1.78 -19.27 35.95
N MET A 42 -2.64 -18.35 35.55
CA MET A 42 -3.57 -17.68 36.46
C MET A 42 -4.59 -18.65 37.06
N LEU A 43 -5.03 -19.65 36.28
CA LEU A 43 -6.04 -20.62 36.71
C LEU A 43 -5.48 -21.81 37.49
N LEU A 44 -4.19 -22.13 37.34
CA LEU A 44 -3.52 -23.14 38.16
C LEU A 44 -3.38 -22.72 39.63
N ALA A 45 -3.37 -21.41 39.94
CA ALA A 45 -3.27 -20.93 41.32
C ALA A 45 -4.49 -21.31 42.20
N PRO A 46 -5.74 -21.09 41.75
CA PRO A 46 -6.92 -21.61 42.45
C PRO A 46 -6.93 -23.14 42.64
N PHE A 47 -6.46 -23.91 41.66
CA PHE A 47 -6.33 -25.37 41.80
C PHE A 47 -5.37 -25.74 42.93
N LEU A 48 -4.25 -25.02 43.04
CA LEU A 48 -3.28 -25.24 44.11
C LEU A 48 -3.87 -24.95 45.49
N VAL A 49 -4.70 -23.92 45.61
CA VAL A 49 -5.39 -23.61 46.86
C VAL A 49 -6.35 -24.75 47.25
N ILE A 50 -7.11 -25.28 46.28
CA ILE A 50 -8.04 -26.41 46.53
C ILE A 50 -7.27 -27.66 46.99
N ASP A 51 -6.17 -28.02 46.31
CA ASP A 51 -5.35 -29.18 46.67
C ASP A 51 -4.76 -29.06 48.09
N ILE A 52 -4.33 -27.86 48.48
CA ILE A 52 -3.82 -27.58 49.83
C ILE A 52 -4.93 -27.70 50.87
N LEU A 53 -6.13 -27.18 50.58
CA LEU A 53 -7.28 -27.22 51.50
C LEU A 53 -7.76 -28.65 51.76
N ILE A 54 -7.69 -29.53 50.76
CA ILE A 54 -8.06 -30.95 50.88
C ILE A 54 -6.92 -31.78 51.51
N GLY A 55 -5.71 -31.21 51.61
CA GLY A 55 -4.55 -31.90 52.17
C GLY A 55 -3.97 -32.98 51.24
N ALA A 56 -4.14 -32.84 49.93
CA ALA A 56 -3.68 -33.78 48.91
C ALA A 56 -2.19 -33.56 48.56
N THR A 57 -1.28 -33.90 49.48
CA THR A 57 0.15 -33.54 49.41
C THR A 57 0.86 -33.96 48.12
N LYS A 58 0.60 -35.18 47.61
CA LYS A 58 1.19 -35.68 46.35
C LYS A 58 0.70 -34.90 45.13
N SER A 59 -0.59 -34.60 45.06
CA SER A 59 -1.20 -33.80 43.99
C SER A 59 -0.70 -32.35 44.03
N THR A 60 -0.60 -31.75 45.22
CA THR A 60 -0.03 -30.41 45.41
C THR A 60 1.41 -30.32 44.89
N LEU A 61 2.26 -31.31 45.19
CA LEU A 61 3.66 -31.34 44.71
C LEU A 61 3.71 -31.43 43.18
N LEU A 62 2.88 -32.30 42.60
CA LEU A 62 2.79 -32.45 41.14
C LEU A 62 2.32 -31.13 40.49
N LEU A 63 1.30 -30.49 41.04
CA LEU A 63 0.75 -29.24 40.52
C LEU A 63 1.77 -28.10 40.57
N LEU A 64 2.55 -27.99 41.65
CA LEU A 64 3.67 -27.04 41.74
C LEU A 64 4.72 -27.28 40.64
N GLY A 65 5.04 -28.55 40.37
CA GLY A 65 5.92 -28.93 39.27
C GLY A 65 5.35 -28.51 37.90
N LEU A 66 4.06 -28.73 37.66
CA LEU A 66 3.39 -28.32 36.43
C LEU A 66 3.33 -26.80 36.27
N ILE A 67 3.12 -26.04 37.35
CA ILE A 67 3.19 -24.57 37.33
C ILE A 67 4.59 -24.10 36.93
N ALA A 68 5.65 -24.69 37.49
CA ALA A 68 7.02 -24.35 37.13
C ALA A 68 7.32 -24.66 35.66
N ILE A 69 6.90 -25.83 35.17
CA ILE A 69 7.07 -26.21 33.77
C ILE A 69 6.27 -25.27 32.84
N GLN A 70 5.03 -24.93 33.21
CA GLN A 70 4.21 -23.96 32.48
C GLN A 70 4.90 -22.60 32.38
N ALA A 71 5.51 -22.11 33.46
CA ALA A 71 6.27 -20.86 33.46
C ALA A 71 7.51 -20.93 32.55
N ILE A 72 8.19 -22.07 32.49
CA ILE A 72 9.31 -22.32 31.57
C ILE A 72 8.82 -22.25 30.12
N PHE A 73 7.74 -22.96 29.76
CA PHE A 73 7.19 -22.94 28.39
C PHE A 73 6.73 -21.54 27.97
N TYR A 74 6.08 -20.81 28.88
CA TYR A 74 5.70 -19.42 28.63
C TYR A 74 6.92 -18.54 28.37
N THR A 75 7.98 -18.69 29.17
CA THR A 75 9.24 -17.94 29.00
C THR A 75 9.95 -18.32 27.69
N LEU A 76 10.01 -19.61 27.35
CA LEU A 76 10.57 -20.11 26.09
C LEU A 76 9.83 -19.56 24.88
N SER A 77 8.49 -19.57 24.94
CA SER A 77 7.66 -19.01 23.87
C SER A 77 7.87 -17.50 23.73
N ARG A 78 7.80 -16.76 24.84
CA ARG A 78 7.79 -15.30 24.82
C ARG A 78 9.17 -14.69 24.55
N ARG A 79 10.23 -15.22 25.19
CA ARG A 79 11.59 -14.64 25.12
C ARG A 79 12.43 -15.20 23.98
N PHE A 80 12.30 -16.50 23.67
CA PHE A 80 13.15 -17.16 22.67
C PHE A 80 12.46 -17.39 21.32
N ARG A 81 11.18 -17.02 21.21
CA ARG A 81 10.35 -17.10 20.01
C ARG A 81 10.22 -18.51 19.37
N LYS A 82 10.52 -19.58 20.10
CA LYS A 82 10.54 -20.98 19.59
C LYS A 82 9.19 -21.70 19.67
N TYR A 83 8.07 -21.06 19.31
CA TYR A 83 6.74 -21.65 19.55
C TYR A 83 6.51 -22.97 18.79
N LYS A 84 6.86 -23.05 17.50
CA LYS A 84 6.61 -24.25 16.67
C LYS A 84 7.25 -25.52 17.25
N SER A 85 8.44 -25.40 17.84
CA SER A 85 9.17 -26.53 18.41
C SER A 85 8.67 -26.94 19.80
N ILE A 86 8.02 -26.04 20.54
CA ILE A 86 7.61 -26.29 21.94
C ILE A 86 6.13 -26.66 22.09
N VAL A 87 5.27 -26.33 21.13
CA VAL A 87 3.82 -26.58 21.26
C VAL A 87 3.51 -28.07 21.45
N ILE A 88 4.16 -28.95 20.68
CA ILE A 88 3.91 -30.39 20.78
C ILE A 88 4.41 -30.93 22.13
N SER A 89 5.64 -30.57 22.51
CA SER A 89 6.21 -31.01 23.79
C SER A 89 5.44 -30.46 24.98
N TYR A 90 4.92 -29.23 24.88
CA TYR A 90 4.02 -28.64 25.86
C TYR A 90 2.76 -29.49 26.07
N VAL A 91 2.04 -29.81 24.99
CA VAL A 91 0.82 -30.61 25.09
C VAL A 91 1.12 -31.99 25.67
N ILE A 92 2.21 -32.65 25.24
CA ILE A 92 2.64 -33.94 25.79
C ILE A 92 2.91 -33.85 27.29
N VAL A 93 3.64 -32.84 27.75
CA VAL A 93 3.93 -32.64 29.17
C VAL A 93 2.66 -32.44 29.98
N VAL A 94 1.69 -31.68 29.47
CA VAL A 94 0.39 -31.48 30.14
C VAL A 94 -0.38 -32.81 30.23
N TYR A 95 -0.48 -33.58 29.14
CA TYR A 95 -1.16 -34.90 29.18
C TYR A 95 -0.48 -35.89 30.13
N THR A 96 0.86 -35.92 30.17
CA THR A 96 1.62 -36.74 31.12
C THR A 96 1.39 -36.29 32.56
N GLY A 97 1.38 -34.97 32.80
CA GLY A 97 1.07 -34.38 34.10
C GLY A 97 -0.31 -34.77 34.60
N LEU A 98 -1.34 -34.67 33.75
CA LEU A 98 -2.70 -35.10 34.10
C LEU A 98 -2.80 -36.61 34.33
N SER A 99 -2.05 -37.41 33.57
CA SER A 99 -1.99 -38.86 33.78
C SER A 99 -1.39 -39.19 35.15
N ALA A 100 -0.32 -38.51 35.57
CA ALA A 100 0.23 -38.65 36.92
C ALA A 100 -0.77 -38.15 37.99
N ASN A 101 -1.46 -37.06 37.72
CA ASN A 101 -2.48 -36.51 38.62
C ASN A 101 -3.63 -37.48 38.83
N TYR A 102 -3.97 -38.29 37.83
CA TYR A 102 -4.99 -39.33 37.94
C TYR A 102 -4.68 -40.34 39.04
N PHE A 103 -3.43 -40.81 39.12
CA PHE A 103 -2.98 -41.80 40.11
C PHE A 103 -2.74 -41.21 41.51
N PHE A 104 -2.28 -39.95 41.58
CA PHE A 104 -2.03 -39.28 42.87
C PHE A 104 -3.30 -38.70 43.50
N ASN A 105 -4.29 -38.37 42.68
CA ASN A 105 -5.63 -38.03 43.12
C ASN A 105 -6.51 -39.31 43.20
N ALA A 106 -7.82 -39.15 43.27
CA ALA A 106 -8.78 -40.21 43.48
C ALA A 106 -9.24 -40.94 42.20
N GLY A 107 -8.42 -41.02 41.14
CA GLY A 107 -8.77 -41.74 39.91
C GLY A 107 -10.09 -41.26 39.29
N ILE A 108 -10.99 -42.20 38.97
CA ILE A 108 -12.33 -41.92 38.42
C ILE A 108 -13.21 -41.10 39.36
N ASP A 109 -12.98 -41.22 40.66
CA ASP A 109 -13.70 -40.49 41.70
C ASP A 109 -13.24 -39.04 41.83
N GLY A 110 -12.07 -38.71 41.24
CA GLY A 110 -11.48 -37.39 41.23
C GLY A 110 -11.90 -36.52 40.03
N PRO A 111 -11.45 -35.26 39.99
CA PRO A 111 -11.79 -34.32 38.93
C PRO A 111 -10.93 -34.43 37.67
N THR A 112 -9.89 -35.28 37.65
CA THR A 112 -8.86 -35.30 36.59
C THR A 112 -9.43 -35.52 35.18
N LEU A 113 -10.51 -36.28 35.03
CA LEU A 113 -11.19 -36.46 33.73
C LEU A 113 -11.72 -35.15 33.16
N LEU A 114 -12.16 -34.20 33.99
CA LEU A 114 -12.58 -32.86 33.56
C LEU A 114 -11.40 -32.06 33.01
N LEU A 115 -10.21 -32.23 33.59
CA LEU A 115 -9.00 -31.54 33.16
C LEU A 115 -8.48 -32.06 31.80
N PHE A 116 -8.78 -33.30 31.42
CA PHE A 116 -8.50 -33.78 30.07
C PHE A 116 -9.34 -33.05 29.02
N PHE A 117 -10.60 -32.71 29.30
CA PHE A 117 -11.43 -31.90 28.40
C PHE A 117 -10.88 -30.47 28.22
N THR A 118 -10.43 -29.82 29.30
CA THR A 118 -9.81 -28.50 29.20
C THR A 118 -8.49 -28.54 28.43
N THR A 119 -7.73 -29.61 28.59
CA THR A 119 -6.47 -29.84 27.85
C THR A 119 -6.72 -30.11 26.37
N LEU A 120 -7.79 -30.82 26.01
CA LEU A 120 -8.19 -30.96 24.61
C LEU A 120 -8.53 -29.61 23.99
N GLN A 121 -9.33 -28.78 24.68
CA GLN A 121 -9.65 -27.42 24.20
C GLN A 121 -8.38 -26.59 23.98
N LEU A 122 -7.44 -26.64 24.93
CA LEU A 122 -6.13 -25.99 24.83
C LEU A 122 -5.34 -26.49 23.61
N ALA A 123 -5.24 -27.82 23.43
CA ALA A 123 -4.51 -28.44 22.34
C ALA A 123 -5.09 -28.05 20.97
N LEU A 124 -6.42 -28.00 20.84
CA LEU A 124 -7.12 -27.60 19.62
C LEU A 124 -6.93 -26.10 19.31
N ASN A 125 -6.95 -25.24 20.33
CA ASN A 125 -6.75 -23.81 20.13
C ASN A 125 -5.35 -23.48 19.61
N ILE A 126 -4.32 -24.19 20.10
CA ILE A 126 -2.92 -23.86 19.80
C ILE A 126 -2.41 -24.58 18.54
N SER A 127 -2.95 -25.74 18.21
CA SER A 127 -2.40 -26.60 17.16
C SER A 127 -2.95 -26.26 15.78
N HIS A 128 -2.16 -26.60 14.75
CA HIS A 128 -2.66 -26.60 13.37
C HIS A 128 -3.77 -27.63 13.16
N LYS A 129 -4.69 -27.32 12.24
CA LYS A 129 -5.86 -28.15 11.91
C LYS A 129 -5.51 -29.59 11.56
N GLU A 130 -4.37 -29.82 10.93
CA GLU A 130 -3.85 -31.15 10.56
C GLU A 130 -3.71 -32.10 11.76
N LYS A 131 -3.49 -31.55 12.96
CA LYS A 131 -3.29 -32.33 14.19
C LYS A 131 -4.55 -32.49 15.03
N TYR A 132 -5.69 -31.97 14.60
CA TYR A 132 -6.92 -32.03 15.41
C TYR A 132 -7.39 -33.46 15.66
N VAL A 133 -7.32 -34.32 14.65
CA VAL A 133 -7.68 -35.73 14.77
C VAL A 133 -6.71 -36.46 15.72
N LEU A 134 -5.41 -36.15 15.64
CA LEU A 134 -4.41 -36.69 16.56
C LEU A 134 -4.73 -36.33 18.02
N TRP A 135 -5.01 -35.05 18.29
CA TRP A 135 -5.31 -34.60 19.65
C TRP A 135 -6.62 -35.14 20.20
N LEU A 136 -7.65 -35.24 19.36
CA LEU A 136 -8.91 -35.88 19.71
C LEU A 136 -8.68 -37.36 20.05
N GLY A 137 -7.91 -38.08 19.21
CA GLY A 137 -7.56 -39.47 19.45
C GLY A 137 -6.81 -39.66 20.77
N LEU A 138 -5.78 -38.85 21.04
CA LEU A 138 -5.03 -38.89 22.30
C LEU A 138 -5.90 -38.55 23.52
N SER A 139 -6.81 -37.58 23.39
CA SER A 139 -7.73 -37.20 24.47
C SER A 139 -8.78 -38.27 24.80
N LEU A 140 -9.02 -39.23 23.91
CA LEU A 140 -9.88 -40.39 24.18
C LEU A 140 -9.04 -41.59 24.67
N LEU A 141 -7.90 -41.83 24.02
CA LEU A 141 -7.05 -42.98 24.30
C LEU A 141 -6.39 -42.90 25.68
N ILE A 142 -5.84 -41.74 26.06
CA ILE A 142 -5.13 -41.59 27.34
C ILE A 142 -6.09 -41.81 28.52
N PRO A 143 -7.23 -41.08 28.66
CA PRO A 143 -8.16 -41.33 29.75
C PRO A 143 -8.79 -42.73 29.70
N GLY A 144 -9.09 -43.25 28.50
CA GLY A 144 -9.60 -44.62 28.35
C GLY A 144 -8.62 -45.68 28.86
N THR A 145 -7.32 -45.49 28.62
CA THR A 145 -6.26 -46.38 29.13
C THR A 145 -6.15 -46.27 30.65
N LEU A 146 -6.24 -45.07 31.22
CA LEU A 146 -6.20 -44.86 32.67
C LEU A 146 -7.40 -45.52 33.38
N LEU A 147 -8.61 -45.39 32.81
CA LEU A 147 -9.81 -46.06 33.32
C LEU A 147 -9.68 -47.59 33.25
N PHE A 148 -9.12 -48.12 32.16
CA PHE A 148 -8.85 -49.54 32.04
C PHE A 148 -7.84 -50.03 33.08
N ILE A 149 -6.77 -49.26 33.35
CA ILE A 149 -5.78 -49.59 34.38
C ILE A 149 -6.43 -49.61 35.77
N GLU A 150 -7.24 -48.61 36.11
CA GLU A 150 -7.93 -48.54 37.41
C GLU A 150 -8.90 -49.70 37.60
N LEU A 151 -9.62 -50.10 36.53
CA LEU A 151 -10.56 -51.22 36.58
C LEU A 151 -9.86 -52.56 36.93
N ASN A 152 -8.68 -52.80 36.37
CA ASN A 152 -7.94 -54.04 36.56
C ASN A 152 -6.99 -54.01 37.76
N PHE A 153 -6.50 -52.82 38.14
CA PHE A 153 -5.47 -52.62 39.15
C PHE A 153 -5.79 -51.41 40.05
N PRO A 154 -6.85 -51.48 40.88
CA PRO A 154 -7.31 -50.35 41.69
C PRO A 154 -6.27 -49.87 42.72
N HIS A 155 -5.31 -50.72 43.11
CA HIS A 155 -4.26 -50.38 44.06
C HIS A 155 -3.29 -49.29 43.57
N PHE A 156 -3.28 -48.97 42.27
CA PHE A 156 -2.40 -47.93 41.72
C PHE A 156 -2.93 -46.52 42.01
N ILE A 157 -4.20 -46.38 42.37
CA ILE A 157 -4.77 -45.12 42.81
C ILE A 157 -4.36 -44.90 44.26
N THR A 158 -3.61 -43.82 44.51
CA THR A 158 -3.03 -43.53 45.83
C THR A 158 -3.73 -42.39 46.57
N GLY A 159 -4.59 -41.63 45.88
CA GLY A 159 -5.36 -40.54 46.47
C GLY A 159 -6.74 -41.01 46.91
N HIS A 160 -7.17 -40.55 48.09
CA HIS A 160 -8.51 -40.79 48.62
C HIS A 160 -9.00 -39.56 49.37
N TYR A 161 -10.31 -39.29 49.28
CA TYR A 161 -10.95 -38.21 50.05
C TYR A 161 -11.27 -38.68 51.46
N LYS A 162 -11.02 -37.83 52.46
CA LYS A 162 -11.34 -38.14 53.87
C LYS A 162 -12.82 -37.92 54.18
N SER A 163 -13.47 -37.02 53.44
CA SER A 163 -14.88 -36.68 53.63
C SER A 163 -15.62 -36.48 52.31
N GLY A 164 -16.95 -36.64 52.35
CA GLY A 164 -17.81 -36.30 51.21
C GLY A 164 -17.76 -34.80 50.86
N ALA A 165 -17.48 -33.94 51.84
CA ALA A 165 -17.31 -32.50 51.65
C ALA A 165 -16.04 -32.19 50.82
N GLU A 166 -14.91 -32.84 51.11
CA GLU A 166 -13.67 -32.70 50.31
C GLU A 166 -13.90 -33.14 48.86
N LYS A 167 -14.56 -34.30 48.65
CA LYS A 167 -14.91 -34.79 47.32
C LYS A 167 -15.81 -33.81 46.55
N PHE A 168 -16.77 -33.19 47.24
CA PHE A 168 -17.65 -32.19 46.65
C PHE A 168 -16.89 -30.92 46.26
N ILE A 169 -16.07 -30.38 47.17
CA ILE A 169 -15.29 -29.16 46.95
C ILE A 169 -14.32 -29.35 45.77
N ASP A 170 -13.62 -30.48 45.70
CA ASP A 170 -12.66 -30.75 44.63
C ASP A 170 -13.35 -30.84 43.26
N ARG A 171 -14.41 -31.66 43.15
CA ARG A 171 -15.11 -31.89 41.88
C ARG A 171 -15.84 -30.64 41.41
N PHE A 172 -16.57 -29.98 42.30
CA PHE A 172 -17.31 -28.77 41.96
C PHE A 172 -16.37 -27.60 41.69
N GLY A 173 -15.32 -27.43 42.49
CA GLY A 173 -14.28 -26.43 42.29
C GLY A 173 -13.57 -26.60 40.95
N CYS A 174 -13.16 -27.82 40.61
CA CYS A 174 -12.55 -28.11 39.31
C CYS A 174 -13.51 -27.87 38.15
N TYR A 175 -14.78 -28.25 38.27
CA TYR A 175 -15.79 -27.97 37.26
C TYR A 175 -15.96 -26.47 37.00
N VAL A 176 -16.08 -25.67 38.06
CA VAL A 176 -16.20 -24.20 37.97
C VAL A 176 -14.96 -23.59 37.32
N LEU A 177 -13.76 -23.95 37.79
CA LEU A 177 -12.49 -23.45 37.23
C LEU A 177 -12.30 -23.86 35.77
N SER A 178 -12.65 -25.09 35.41
CA SER A 178 -12.60 -25.60 34.03
C SER A 178 -13.57 -24.87 33.12
N THR A 179 -14.77 -24.55 33.61
CA THR A 179 -15.77 -23.79 32.86
C THR A 179 -15.31 -22.35 32.62
N ILE A 180 -14.76 -21.70 33.65
CA ILE A 180 -14.16 -20.37 33.55
C ILE A 180 -13.00 -20.39 32.53
N TYR A 181 -12.13 -21.38 32.61
CA TYR A 181 -11.03 -21.59 31.66
C TYR A 181 -11.55 -21.65 30.21
N ILE A 182 -12.51 -22.53 29.93
CA ILE A 182 -13.07 -22.74 28.60
C ILE A 182 -13.72 -21.44 28.09
N PHE A 183 -14.48 -20.74 28.94
CA PHE A 183 -15.13 -19.48 28.57
C PHE A 183 -14.11 -18.42 28.14
N PHE A 184 -13.07 -18.18 28.95
CA PHE A 184 -12.05 -17.18 28.62
C PHE A 184 -11.21 -17.59 27.40
N ALA A 185 -10.80 -18.85 27.32
CA ALA A 185 -10.06 -19.38 26.16
C ALA A 185 -10.87 -19.28 24.86
N MET A 186 -12.18 -19.58 24.90
CA MET A 186 -13.05 -19.49 23.73
C MET A 186 -13.38 -18.04 23.36
N SER A 187 -13.69 -17.20 24.35
CA SER A 187 -14.02 -15.78 24.13
C SER A 187 -12.85 -15.03 23.49
N THR A 188 -11.63 -15.26 23.99
CA THR A 188 -10.42 -14.68 23.42
C THR A 188 -10.15 -15.18 22.01
N PHE A 189 -10.26 -16.49 21.76
CA PHE A 189 -10.13 -17.06 20.42
C PHE A 189 -11.14 -16.45 19.43
N LYS A 190 -12.42 -16.39 19.82
CA LYS A 190 -13.50 -15.84 18.99
C LYS A 190 -13.31 -14.35 18.72
N GLY A 191 -12.94 -13.56 19.73
CA GLY A 191 -12.67 -12.13 19.57
C GLY A 191 -11.55 -11.86 18.57
N HIS A 192 -10.46 -12.63 18.65
CA HIS A 192 -9.36 -12.53 17.69
C HIS A 192 -9.75 -12.99 16.28
N PHE A 193 -10.53 -14.06 16.16
CA PHE A 193 -11.03 -14.55 14.87
C PHE A 193 -11.91 -13.51 14.16
N VAL A 194 -12.86 -12.88 14.89
CA VAL A 194 -13.72 -11.81 14.35
C VAL A 194 -12.87 -10.60 13.94
N ALA A 195 -11.92 -10.18 14.77
CA ALA A 195 -11.04 -9.06 14.43
C ALA A 195 -10.20 -9.33 13.18
N GLN A 196 -9.74 -10.58 12.98
CA GLN A 196 -9.02 -10.97 11.76
C GLN A 196 -9.94 -10.94 10.53
N GLN A 197 -11.16 -11.43 10.64
CA GLN A 197 -12.14 -11.41 9.55
C GLN A 197 -12.50 -9.97 9.13
N GLU A 198 -12.72 -9.08 10.09
CA GLU A 198 -13.00 -7.66 9.81
C GLU A 198 -11.82 -6.97 9.11
N ARG A 199 -10.58 -7.28 9.51
CA ARG A 199 -9.38 -6.73 8.84
C ARG A 199 -9.24 -7.19 7.40
N GLU A 200 -9.50 -8.46 7.12
CA GLU A 200 -9.47 -8.99 5.74
C GLU A 200 -10.57 -8.34 4.88
N LYS A 201 -11.76 -8.13 5.45
CA LYS A 201 -12.85 -7.41 4.79
C LYS A 201 -12.49 -5.95 4.51
N GLN A 202 -11.87 -5.26 5.46
CA GLN A 202 -11.39 -3.88 5.30
C GLN A 202 -10.32 -3.78 4.22
N ARG A 203 -9.32 -4.67 4.21
CA ARG A 203 -8.29 -4.70 3.15
C ARG A 203 -8.89 -4.88 1.77
N THR A 204 -9.87 -5.78 1.65
CA THR A 204 -10.56 -6.02 0.37
C THR A 204 -11.33 -4.77 -0.08
N ALA A 205 -12.01 -4.09 0.86
CA ALA A 205 -12.71 -2.83 0.58
C ALA A 205 -11.74 -1.71 0.19
N ASP A 206 -10.61 -1.56 0.88
CA ASP A 206 -9.58 -0.55 0.59
C ASP A 206 -8.96 -0.77 -0.80
N ILE A 207 -8.67 -2.02 -1.17
CA ILE A 207 -8.17 -2.38 -2.51
C ILE A 207 -9.21 -2.04 -3.58
N ALA A 208 -10.48 -2.38 -3.34
CA ALA A 208 -11.56 -2.07 -4.28
C ALA A 208 -11.75 -0.54 -4.44
N GLU A 209 -11.72 0.21 -3.35
CA GLU A 209 -11.81 1.68 -3.37
C GLU A 209 -10.62 2.30 -4.10
N TYR A 210 -9.40 1.81 -3.84
CA TYR A 210 -8.20 2.24 -4.56
C TYR A 210 -8.31 1.97 -6.06
N GLY A 211 -8.81 0.79 -6.45
CA GLY A 211 -9.06 0.43 -7.85
C GLY A 211 -10.09 1.34 -8.53
N ILE A 212 -11.18 1.69 -7.83
CA ILE A 212 -12.19 2.65 -8.33
C ILE A 212 -11.58 4.04 -8.51
N ARG A 213 -10.79 4.52 -7.54
CA ARG A 213 -10.13 5.84 -7.62
C ARG A 213 -9.14 5.92 -8.78
N LEU A 214 -8.30 4.90 -8.96
CA LEU A 214 -7.33 4.85 -10.05
C LEU A 214 -8.04 4.82 -11.41
N ARG A 215 -9.10 4.02 -11.54
CA ARG A 215 -9.93 3.98 -12.74
C ARG A 215 -10.58 5.33 -13.01
N ALA A 216 -11.24 5.94 -12.02
CA ALA A 216 -11.87 7.25 -12.19
C ALA A 216 -10.86 8.33 -12.60
N PHE A 217 -9.67 8.35 -12.00
CA PHE A 217 -8.58 9.24 -12.41
C PHE A 217 -8.20 9.00 -13.87
N PHE A 218 -7.90 7.76 -14.25
CA PHE A 218 -7.47 7.40 -15.60
C PHE A 218 -8.54 7.72 -16.66
N GLU A 219 -9.81 7.44 -16.37
CA GLU A 219 -10.95 7.73 -17.24
C GLU A 219 -11.22 9.23 -17.41
N SER A 220 -10.81 10.06 -16.44
CA SER A 220 -10.98 11.53 -16.49
C SER A 220 -9.90 12.26 -17.29
N LEU A 221 -8.81 11.58 -17.66
CA LEU A 221 -7.74 12.17 -18.46
C LEU A 221 -8.23 12.45 -19.89
N THR A 222 -7.91 13.64 -20.41
CA THR A 222 -8.28 14.07 -21.76
C THR A 222 -7.35 13.53 -22.84
N ASP A 223 -6.09 13.28 -22.51
CA ASP A 223 -5.14 12.67 -23.44
C ASP A 223 -5.51 11.20 -23.65
N ASN A 224 -5.22 10.67 -24.83
CA ASN A 224 -5.58 9.30 -25.18
C ASN A 224 -4.52 8.36 -24.62
N PHE A 225 -4.89 7.49 -23.69
CA PHE A 225 -3.99 6.52 -23.10
C PHE A 225 -4.38 5.11 -23.52
N VAL A 226 -3.39 4.34 -23.99
CA VAL A 226 -3.52 2.93 -24.29
C VAL A 226 -2.30 2.20 -23.74
N LEU A 227 -2.51 1.13 -22.99
CA LEU A 227 -1.49 0.17 -22.59
C LEU A 227 -1.58 -1.05 -23.48
N LEU A 228 -0.46 -1.41 -24.09
CA LEU A 228 -0.32 -2.53 -25.00
C LEU A 228 0.55 -3.61 -24.38
N ASP A 229 0.27 -4.88 -24.65
CA ASP A 229 1.18 -5.99 -24.36
C ASP A 229 2.36 -6.03 -25.37
N LYS A 230 3.24 -7.03 -25.23
CA LYS A 230 4.42 -7.22 -26.11
C LYS A 230 4.06 -7.52 -27.57
N ASN A 231 2.84 -7.99 -27.83
CA ASN A 231 2.32 -8.36 -29.14
C ASN A 231 1.36 -7.31 -29.72
N MET A 232 1.36 -6.09 -29.16
CA MET A 232 0.46 -4.99 -29.53
C MET A 232 -1.03 -5.25 -29.26
N GLY A 233 -1.34 -6.22 -28.39
CA GLY A 233 -2.67 -6.45 -27.84
C GLY A 233 -3.03 -5.38 -26.82
N ILE A 234 -4.25 -4.84 -26.89
CA ILE A 234 -4.72 -3.79 -26.00
C ILE A 234 -5.03 -4.38 -24.61
N LEU A 235 -4.30 -3.94 -23.58
CA LEU A 235 -4.53 -4.35 -22.19
C LEU A 235 -5.46 -3.37 -21.46
N TYR A 236 -5.20 -2.07 -21.59
CA TYR A 236 -6.00 -1.01 -20.95
C TYR A 236 -6.10 0.22 -21.83
N PHE A 237 -7.17 0.98 -21.68
CA PHE A 237 -7.39 2.24 -22.38
C PHE A 237 -8.36 3.11 -21.60
N ASN A 238 -8.25 4.43 -21.72
CA ASN A 238 -9.18 5.37 -21.09
C ASN A 238 -10.30 5.77 -22.05
N LYS A 239 -11.34 6.44 -21.52
CA LYS A 239 -12.45 6.98 -22.29
C LYS A 239 -12.01 7.86 -23.47
N ALA A 240 -11.00 8.70 -23.31
CA ALA A 240 -10.50 9.54 -24.40
C ALA A 240 -10.08 8.71 -25.63
N ALA A 241 -9.36 7.61 -25.43
CA ALA A 241 -8.97 6.70 -26.50
C ALA A 241 -10.19 6.03 -27.18
N VAL A 242 -11.24 5.70 -26.42
CA VAL A 242 -12.50 5.17 -26.98
C VAL A 242 -13.19 6.23 -27.84
N ASP A 243 -13.30 7.45 -27.34
CA ASP A 243 -13.93 8.56 -28.05
C ASP A 243 -13.18 8.88 -29.34
N LEU A 244 -11.84 8.92 -29.30
CA LEU A 244 -11.00 9.13 -30.48
C LEU A 244 -11.19 8.03 -31.52
N THR A 245 -11.09 6.77 -31.13
CA THR A 245 -11.22 5.65 -32.07
C THR A 245 -12.63 5.54 -32.66
N THR A 246 -13.67 5.82 -31.86
CA THR A 246 -15.06 5.89 -32.34
C THR A 246 -15.25 7.00 -33.36
N ASN A 247 -14.73 8.20 -33.09
CA ASN A 247 -14.88 9.34 -33.98
C ASN A 247 -14.09 9.18 -35.29
N LEU A 248 -12.93 8.52 -35.24
CA LEU A 248 -12.05 8.37 -36.41
C LEU A 248 -12.34 7.14 -37.26
N TYR A 249 -12.64 6.00 -36.63
CA TYR A 249 -12.79 4.72 -37.31
C TYR A 249 -14.23 4.17 -37.26
N GLY A 250 -15.16 4.86 -36.58
CA GLY A 250 -16.54 4.42 -36.45
C GLY A 250 -16.73 3.18 -35.57
N ARG A 251 -15.67 2.73 -34.88
CA ARG A 251 -15.65 1.52 -34.06
C ARG A 251 -14.88 1.76 -32.76
N LYS A 252 -15.31 1.10 -31.69
CA LYS A 252 -14.69 1.20 -30.36
C LYS A 252 -13.50 0.25 -30.27
N ILE A 253 -12.47 0.66 -29.53
CA ILE A 253 -11.41 -0.24 -29.08
C ILE A 253 -11.94 -1.16 -27.97
N GLU A 254 -11.49 -2.41 -27.98
CA GLU A 254 -11.78 -3.39 -26.93
C GLU A 254 -10.46 -4.01 -26.45
N ALA A 255 -10.48 -4.56 -25.24
CA ALA A 255 -9.33 -5.29 -24.71
C ALA A 255 -9.04 -6.52 -25.60
N GLU A 256 -7.78 -6.95 -25.62
CA GLU A 256 -7.26 -8.09 -26.39
C GLU A 256 -7.24 -7.92 -27.91
N GLN A 257 -7.90 -6.88 -28.45
CA GLN A 257 -7.76 -6.53 -29.86
C GLN A 257 -6.35 -6.01 -30.17
N ASN A 258 -5.88 -6.22 -31.40
CA ASN A 258 -4.61 -5.68 -31.85
C ASN A 258 -4.75 -4.21 -32.26
N ILE A 259 -3.94 -3.34 -31.66
CA ILE A 259 -3.99 -1.89 -31.92
C ILE A 259 -3.64 -1.51 -33.36
N ASP A 260 -2.89 -2.36 -34.08
CA ASP A 260 -2.43 -2.09 -35.45
C ASP A 260 -3.61 -1.89 -36.43
N GLN A 261 -4.77 -2.47 -36.11
CA GLN A 261 -6.00 -2.27 -36.87
C GLN A 261 -6.58 -0.84 -36.75
N PHE A 262 -6.14 -0.08 -35.74
CA PHE A 262 -6.51 1.32 -35.48
C PHE A 262 -5.37 2.28 -35.83
N VAL A 263 -4.31 1.79 -36.48
CA VAL A 263 -3.22 2.60 -37.01
C VAL A 263 -3.45 2.82 -38.51
N HIS A 264 -3.46 4.09 -38.92
CA HIS A 264 -3.60 4.45 -40.33
C HIS A 264 -2.39 3.97 -41.14
N ASP A 265 -2.60 3.47 -42.36
CA ASP A 265 -1.55 2.82 -43.16
C ASP A 265 -0.31 3.72 -43.38
N SER A 266 -0.52 5.02 -43.57
CA SER A 266 0.59 5.99 -43.73
C SER A 266 1.53 6.07 -42.53
N ASN A 267 1.09 5.66 -41.34
CA ASN A 267 1.82 5.81 -40.08
C ASN A 267 2.21 4.46 -39.46
N LYS A 268 1.90 3.32 -40.11
CA LYS A 268 2.19 1.98 -39.57
C LYS A 268 3.66 1.73 -39.31
N GLU A 269 4.52 2.04 -40.29
CA GLU A 269 5.97 1.85 -40.13
C GLU A 269 6.53 2.68 -38.98
N LEU A 270 6.12 3.95 -38.88
CA LEU A 270 6.54 4.84 -37.79
C LEU A 270 6.04 4.34 -36.44
N PHE A 271 4.80 3.83 -36.39
CA PHE A 271 4.20 3.26 -35.19
C PHE A 271 4.99 2.02 -34.73
N HIS A 272 5.26 1.05 -35.62
CA HIS A 272 6.03 -0.15 -35.29
C HIS A 272 7.44 0.20 -34.82
N TYR A 273 8.10 1.17 -35.48
CA TYR A 273 9.40 1.67 -35.05
C TYR A 273 9.35 2.22 -33.62
N CYS A 274 8.38 3.08 -33.31
CA CYS A 274 8.25 3.67 -31.98
C CYS A 274 7.91 2.62 -30.91
N PHE A 275 6.98 1.71 -31.22
CA PHE A 275 6.59 0.61 -30.34
C PHE A 275 7.78 -0.30 -30.02
N ASN A 276 8.52 -0.76 -31.03
CA ASN A 276 9.69 -1.62 -30.83
C ASN A 276 10.82 -0.92 -30.06
N THR A 277 11.02 0.39 -30.29
CA THR A 277 12.00 1.19 -29.54
C THR A 277 11.63 1.26 -28.05
N ALA A 278 10.35 1.48 -27.74
CA ALA A 278 9.85 1.47 -26.36
C ALA A 278 9.91 0.08 -25.73
N LEU A 279 9.60 -0.97 -26.49
CA LEU A 279 9.69 -2.36 -26.03
C LEU A 279 11.14 -2.77 -25.68
N ASN A 280 12.13 -2.19 -26.35
CA ASN A 280 13.55 -2.33 -26.02
C ASN A 280 13.99 -1.49 -24.80
N GLY A 281 13.07 -0.74 -24.19
CA GLY A 281 13.30 0.00 -22.94
C GLY A 281 13.54 1.50 -23.10
N THR A 282 13.46 2.05 -24.31
CA THR A 282 13.74 3.46 -24.58
C THR A 282 12.46 4.23 -24.88
N SER A 283 12.12 5.22 -24.06
CA SER A 283 11.00 6.11 -24.34
C SER A 283 11.23 6.93 -25.60
N ILE A 284 10.19 7.07 -26.43
CA ILE A 284 10.25 7.85 -27.68
C ILE A 284 8.99 8.68 -27.85
N ALA A 285 9.14 9.91 -28.34
CA ALA A 285 8.04 10.80 -28.66
C ALA A 285 8.19 11.32 -30.10
N ARG A 286 7.05 11.46 -30.79
CA ARG A 286 6.97 11.96 -32.17
C ARG A 286 5.76 12.87 -32.33
N GLU A 287 6.03 14.06 -32.88
CA GLU A 287 4.98 14.96 -33.35
C GLU A 287 4.64 14.59 -34.79
N PHE A 288 3.35 14.57 -35.11
CA PHE A 288 2.90 14.45 -36.48
C PHE A 288 1.64 15.27 -36.70
N GLN A 289 1.44 15.62 -37.96
CA GLN A 289 0.31 16.37 -38.41
C GLN A 289 -0.73 15.42 -39.00
N ARG A 290 -2.01 15.67 -38.74
CA ARG A 290 -3.14 15.00 -39.39
C ARG A 290 -4.12 16.02 -39.95
N VAL A 291 -4.53 15.79 -41.19
CA VAL A 291 -5.54 16.58 -41.88
C VAL A 291 -6.83 15.76 -41.93
N TYR A 292 -7.88 16.24 -41.25
CA TYR A 292 -9.22 15.66 -41.28
C TYR A 292 -10.13 16.57 -42.10
N GLY A 293 -10.33 16.25 -43.38
CA GLY A 293 -11.09 17.10 -44.30
C GLY A 293 -10.43 18.48 -44.42
N THR A 294 -11.10 19.53 -43.90
CA THR A 294 -10.60 20.91 -43.88
C THR A 294 -9.89 21.31 -42.58
N LYS A 295 -9.86 20.45 -41.56
CA LYS A 295 -9.26 20.75 -40.25
C LYS A 295 -7.89 20.09 -40.11
N GLU A 296 -6.87 20.92 -39.90
CA GLU A 296 -5.51 20.51 -39.64
C GLU A 296 -5.29 20.39 -38.13
N THR A 297 -4.76 19.25 -37.67
CA THR A 297 -4.52 18.95 -36.25
C THR A 297 -3.10 18.46 -36.05
N TRP A 298 -2.50 18.84 -34.93
CA TRP A 298 -1.15 18.47 -34.55
C TRP A 298 -1.19 17.56 -33.33
N TRP A 299 -0.48 16.44 -33.41
CA TRP A 299 -0.52 15.39 -32.40
C TRP A 299 0.88 15.05 -31.91
N LEU A 300 1.03 14.86 -30.61
CA LEU A 300 2.21 14.29 -29.98
C LEU A 300 1.90 12.87 -29.53
N SER A 301 2.61 11.89 -30.07
CA SER A 301 2.54 10.50 -29.62
C SER A 301 3.80 10.10 -28.86
N THR A 302 3.61 9.64 -27.63
CA THR A 302 4.67 9.20 -26.74
C THR A 302 4.49 7.72 -26.41
N PHE A 303 5.58 6.96 -26.57
CA PHE A 303 5.64 5.54 -26.25
C PHE A 303 6.62 5.33 -25.11
N ASN A 304 6.16 4.71 -24.03
CA ASN A 304 6.96 4.45 -22.84
C ASN A 304 6.94 2.94 -22.50
N PRO A 305 8.07 2.34 -22.10
CA PRO A 305 8.07 0.97 -21.60
C PRO A 305 7.24 0.87 -20.33
N ALA A 306 6.27 -0.05 -20.30
CA ALA A 306 5.55 -0.42 -19.10
C ALA A 306 6.31 -1.54 -18.39
N ARG A 307 6.65 -1.35 -17.10
CA ARG A 307 7.42 -2.30 -16.30
C ARG A 307 6.60 -2.86 -15.14
N ASN A 308 6.82 -4.13 -14.80
CA ASN A 308 6.30 -4.73 -13.56
C ASN A 308 7.16 -4.33 -12.35
N GLU A 309 6.79 -4.81 -11.16
CA GLU A 309 7.53 -4.56 -9.91
C GLU A 309 8.97 -5.11 -9.93
N GLU A 310 9.25 -6.11 -10.78
CA GLU A 310 10.56 -6.73 -10.95
C GLU A 310 11.44 -5.98 -11.98
N GLY A 311 10.91 -4.93 -12.62
CA GLY A 311 11.59 -4.12 -13.62
C GLY A 311 11.54 -4.67 -15.05
N GLU A 312 10.90 -5.83 -15.25
CA GLU A 312 10.69 -6.43 -16.56
C GLU A 312 9.67 -5.64 -17.37
N ILE A 313 9.97 -5.44 -18.65
CA ILE A 313 9.04 -4.79 -19.57
C ILE A 313 7.89 -5.76 -19.85
N ILE A 314 6.68 -5.37 -19.49
CA ILE A 314 5.44 -6.13 -19.72
C ILE A 314 4.71 -5.66 -20.98
N GLY A 315 5.05 -4.48 -21.50
CA GLY A 315 4.38 -3.88 -22.64
C GLY A 315 4.79 -2.43 -22.87
N VAL A 316 3.94 -1.68 -23.59
CA VAL A 316 4.19 -0.28 -23.94
C VAL A 316 2.96 0.57 -23.64
N THR A 317 3.15 1.65 -22.89
CA THR A 317 2.14 2.70 -22.72
C THR A 317 2.28 3.70 -23.84
N MET A 318 1.21 3.88 -24.61
CA MET A 318 1.08 4.88 -25.65
C MET A 318 0.18 6.02 -25.15
N VAL A 319 0.64 7.24 -25.35
CA VAL A 319 -0.11 8.47 -25.07
C VAL A 319 -0.21 9.28 -26.34
N MET A 320 -1.42 9.63 -26.77
CA MET A 320 -1.64 10.58 -27.87
C MET A 320 -2.29 11.84 -27.33
N LYS A 321 -1.59 12.96 -27.50
CA LYS A 321 -2.04 14.29 -27.07
C LYS A 321 -2.28 15.18 -28.27
N ASP A 322 -3.43 15.84 -28.28
CA ASP A 322 -3.69 16.93 -29.24
C ASP A 322 -2.91 18.16 -28.77
N ILE A 323 -1.99 18.64 -29.62
CA ILE A 323 -1.16 19.82 -29.39
C ILE A 323 -1.51 20.96 -30.35
N THR A 324 -2.65 20.88 -31.06
CA THR A 324 -3.06 21.85 -32.08
C THR A 324 -3.09 23.27 -31.51
N ASP A 325 -3.77 23.49 -30.39
CA ASP A 325 -3.85 24.83 -29.78
C ASP A 325 -2.48 25.35 -29.37
N ALA A 326 -1.66 24.50 -28.72
CA ALA A 326 -0.31 24.86 -28.30
C ALA A 326 0.57 25.23 -29.50
N TYR A 327 0.46 24.49 -30.61
CA TYR A 327 1.17 24.75 -31.84
C TYR A 327 0.71 26.06 -32.51
N LEU A 328 -0.60 26.30 -32.58
CA LEU A 328 -1.15 27.55 -33.14
C LEU A 328 -0.74 28.78 -32.31
N TYR A 329 -0.69 28.65 -30.98
CA TYR A 329 -0.17 29.71 -30.11
C TYR A 329 1.32 29.95 -30.34
N LYS A 330 2.12 28.89 -30.47
CA LYS A 330 3.55 28.98 -30.80
C LYS A 330 3.77 29.74 -32.11
N LEU A 331 3.07 29.35 -33.18
CA LEU A 331 3.17 30.00 -34.49
C LEU A 331 2.75 31.48 -34.44
N LYS A 332 1.71 31.80 -33.65
CA LYS A 332 1.25 33.19 -33.47
C LYS A 332 2.29 34.04 -32.75
N ILE A 333 3.02 33.47 -31.78
CA ILE A 333 4.12 34.15 -31.08
C ILE A 333 5.29 34.37 -32.03
N GLU A 334 5.72 33.33 -32.77
CA GLU A 334 6.80 33.42 -33.75
C GLU A 334 6.52 34.52 -34.80
N ARG A 335 5.31 34.54 -35.36
CA ARG A 335 4.91 35.57 -36.33
C ARG A 335 4.88 36.98 -35.75
N LYS A 336 4.49 37.13 -34.47
CA LYS A 336 4.56 38.42 -33.78
C LYS A 336 6.00 38.87 -33.57
N ASN A 337 6.89 37.95 -33.19
CA ASN A 337 8.30 38.24 -32.99
C ASN A 337 8.96 38.65 -34.31
N GLU A 338 8.73 37.94 -35.41
CA GLU A 338 9.23 38.33 -36.73
C GLU A 338 8.75 39.73 -37.16
N LEU A 339 7.48 40.06 -36.90
CA LEU A 339 6.95 41.39 -37.22
C LEU A 339 7.61 42.48 -36.37
N LEU A 340 7.83 42.22 -35.08
CA LEU A 340 8.55 43.13 -34.20
C LEU A 340 10.00 43.34 -34.66
N GLU A 341 10.70 42.28 -35.09
CA GLU A 341 12.05 42.40 -35.64
C GLU A 341 12.07 43.27 -36.90
N LYS A 342 11.12 43.08 -37.83
CA LYS A 342 11.01 43.92 -39.03
C LYS A 342 10.74 45.39 -38.69
N ILE A 343 9.85 45.66 -37.74
CA ILE A 343 9.56 47.04 -37.30
C ILE A 343 10.80 47.68 -36.67
N SER A 344 11.51 46.96 -35.79
CA SER A 344 12.74 47.45 -35.17
C SER A 344 13.82 47.74 -36.22
N PHE A 345 13.99 46.87 -37.22
CA PHE A 345 14.92 47.08 -38.34
C PHE A 345 14.61 48.36 -39.15
N ILE A 346 13.36 48.53 -39.59
CA ILE A 346 12.92 49.73 -40.35
C ILE A 346 13.15 51.00 -39.52
N GLN A 347 12.80 50.98 -38.23
CA GLN A 347 12.99 52.15 -37.37
C GLN A 347 14.45 52.51 -37.17
N ALA A 348 15.33 51.52 -37.00
CA ALA A 348 16.75 51.75 -36.74
C ALA A 348 17.53 52.21 -37.98
N HIS A 349 17.24 51.61 -39.14
CA HIS A 349 18.02 51.84 -40.36
C HIS A 349 17.33 52.80 -41.34
N GLU A 350 16.03 52.65 -41.58
CA GLU A 350 15.34 53.38 -42.65
C GLU A 350 14.81 54.74 -42.19
N LEU A 351 14.47 54.91 -40.90
CA LEU A 351 14.04 56.22 -40.38
C LEU A 351 15.22 57.11 -39.96
N ARG A 352 16.35 56.51 -39.57
CA ARG A 352 17.52 57.26 -39.12
C ARG A 352 18.21 58.02 -40.25
N GLY A 353 18.31 57.41 -41.44
CA GLY A 353 18.84 58.06 -42.64
C GLY A 353 18.17 59.41 -42.97
N PRO A 354 16.84 59.45 -43.21
CA PRO A 354 16.15 60.71 -43.49
C PRO A 354 16.16 61.66 -42.30
N LEU A 355 16.13 61.17 -41.06
CA LEU A 355 16.25 62.02 -39.87
C LEU A 355 17.61 62.76 -39.84
N THR A 356 18.70 62.05 -40.12
CA THR A 356 20.03 62.63 -40.25
C THR A 356 20.10 63.61 -41.43
N SER A 357 19.51 63.28 -42.58
CA SER A 357 19.45 64.20 -43.72
C SER A 357 18.69 65.50 -43.37
N VAL A 358 17.56 65.41 -42.66
CA VAL A 358 16.80 66.59 -42.22
C VAL A 358 17.58 67.39 -41.18
N GLN A 359 18.28 66.73 -40.25
CA GLN A 359 19.19 67.39 -39.31
C GLN A 359 20.31 68.14 -40.03
N SER A 360 20.99 67.51 -40.99
CA SER A 360 22.06 68.15 -41.79
C SER A 360 21.54 69.33 -42.62
N LEU A 361 20.37 69.21 -43.25
CA LEU A 361 19.75 70.32 -43.97
C LEU A 361 19.38 71.47 -43.02
N LEU A 362 18.90 71.16 -41.81
CA LEU A 362 18.61 72.17 -40.78
C LEU A 362 19.88 72.89 -40.32
N GLU A 363 20.99 72.17 -40.16
CA GLU A 363 22.32 72.73 -39.86
C GLU A 363 22.80 73.67 -40.98
N LEU A 364 22.67 73.26 -42.24
CA LEU A 364 23.03 74.10 -43.40
C LEU A 364 22.16 75.36 -43.50
N ILE A 365 20.84 75.23 -43.31
CA ILE A 365 19.90 76.37 -43.33
C ILE A 365 20.24 77.38 -42.21
N LYS A 366 20.67 76.91 -41.04
CA LYS A 366 21.14 77.79 -39.95
C LYS A 366 22.40 78.56 -40.34
N ASP A 367 23.32 77.94 -41.07
CA ASP A 367 24.61 78.55 -41.43
C ASP A 367 24.45 79.59 -42.55
N GLU A 368 23.61 79.32 -43.55
CA GLU A 368 23.38 80.23 -44.69
C GLU A 368 22.35 81.36 -44.42
N CYS A 369 21.31 81.11 -43.61
CA CYS A 369 20.25 82.07 -43.35
C CYS A 369 20.30 82.66 -41.92
N ARG A 370 21.12 83.70 -41.72
CA ARG A 370 21.24 84.45 -40.45
C ARG A 370 19.97 85.20 -39.99
N GLY A 371 18.90 85.20 -40.80
CA GLY A 371 17.65 85.93 -40.53
C GLY A 371 16.40 85.04 -40.35
N LEU A 372 16.54 83.72 -40.34
CA LEU A 372 15.41 82.83 -40.04
C LEU A 372 15.07 82.91 -38.54
N ASP A 373 13.77 82.98 -38.22
CA ASP A 373 13.25 83.09 -36.86
C ASP A 373 13.76 81.94 -35.98
N LEU A 374 14.74 82.25 -35.12
CA LEU A 374 15.54 81.32 -34.31
C LEU A 374 14.68 80.37 -33.46
N ILE A 375 13.44 80.78 -33.18
CA ILE A 375 12.48 80.03 -32.36
C ILE A 375 11.98 78.77 -33.09
N TYR A 376 11.72 78.85 -34.40
CA TYR A 376 11.16 77.72 -35.15
C TYR A 376 12.22 76.68 -35.52
N THR A 377 13.44 77.12 -35.86
CA THR A 377 14.57 76.20 -36.13
C THR A 377 15.00 75.44 -34.88
N ARG A 378 15.04 76.11 -33.72
CA ARG A 378 15.31 75.44 -32.44
C ARG A 378 14.23 74.43 -32.06
N LYS A 379 12.94 74.76 -32.26
CA LYS A 379 11.84 73.81 -32.01
C LYS A 379 11.89 72.57 -32.93
N LEU A 380 12.28 72.74 -34.19
CA LEU A 380 12.46 71.63 -35.13
C LEU A 380 13.61 70.71 -34.71
N GLU A 381 14.73 71.27 -34.28
CA GLU A 381 15.88 70.53 -33.76
C GLU A 381 15.53 69.76 -32.47
N GLU A 382 14.86 70.39 -31.51
CA GLU A 382 14.35 69.73 -30.30
C GLU A 382 13.40 68.57 -30.67
N GLY A 383 12.56 68.76 -31.70
CA GLY A 383 11.67 67.72 -32.24
C GLY A 383 12.41 66.54 -32.87
N LEU A 384 13.40 66.82 -33.73
CA LEU A 384 14.23 65.81 -34.40
C LEU A 384 15.06 65.00 -33.38
N ASN A 385 15.65 65.68 -32.40
CA ASN A 385 16.42 65.03 -31.34
C ASN A 385 15.52 64.17 -30.43
N ARG A 386 14.30 64.62 -30.16
CA ARG A 386 13.31 63.84 -29.41
C ARG A 386 12.88 62.59 -30.19
N LEU A 387 12.76 62.67 -31.52
CA LEU A 387 12.48 61.51 -32.37
C LEU A 387 13.67 60.53 -32.41
N ASP A 388 14.91 61.00 -32.55
CA ASP A 388 16.11 60.15 -32.52
C ASP A 388 16.23 59.40 -31.17
N MET A 389 15.99 60.10 -30.07
CA MET A 389 15.99 59.51 -28.73
C MET A 389 14.89 58.45 -28.57
N LYS A 390 13.68 58.70 -29.11
CA LYS A 390 12.59 57.71 -29.07
C LYS A 390 12.88 56.49 -29.92
N ILE A 391 13.54 56.65 -31.07
CA ILE A 391 14.01 55.52 -31.89
C ILE A 391 15.05 54.69 -31.12
N LYS A 392 16.03 55.34 -30.47
CA LYS A 392 17.03 54.66 -29.64
C LYS A 392 16.40 53.89 -28.48
N GLU A 393 15.42 54.48 -27.79
CA GLU A 393 14.69 53.82 -26.68
C GLU A 393 13.95 52.55 -27.15
N ILE A 394 13.30 52.59 -28.32
CA ILE A 394 12.62 51.42 -28.88
C ILE A 394 13.62 50.31 -29.25
N ILE A 395 14.79 50.68 -29.78
CA ILE A 395 15.86 49.71 -30.10
C ILE A 395 16.32 49.01 -28.83
N THR A 396 16.62 49.75 -27.75
CA THR A 396 17.05 49.16 -26.47
C THR A 396 15.99 48.23 -25.88
N LEU A 397 14.71 48.63 -25.90
CA LEU A 397 13.61 47.78 -25.44
C LEU A 397 13.46 46.50 -26.27
N SER A 398 13.78 46.56 -27.57
CA SER A 398 13.75 45.38 -28.45
C SER A 398 14.99 44.47 -28.32
N SER A 399 16.13 45.02 -27.87
CA SER A 399 17.37 44.27 -27.66
C SER A 399 17.43 43.60 -26.28
N ASP A 400 16.92 44.25 -25.22
CA ASP A 400 16.87 43.67 -23.88
C ASP A 400 15.95 42.42 -23.84
N TYR A 401 14.92 42.37 -24.71
CA TYR A 401 14.07 41.18 -24.87
C TYR A 401 14.83 39.96 -25.45
N LYS A 402 15.99 40.16 -26.10
CA LYS A 402 16.81 39.07 -26.66
C LYS A 402 17.75 38.40 -25.65
N GLU A 403 18.02 39.02 -24.49
CA GLU A 403 18.89 38.43 -23.46
C GLU A 403 18.13 37.54 -22.45
N ASP A 404 16.80 37.64 -22.38
CA ASP A 404 15.94 36.91 -21.44
C ASP A 404 15.24 35.65 -22.02
N VAL A 405 15.52 35.28 -23.28
CA VAL A 405 14.99 34.07 -23.97
C VAL A 405 16.13 33.16 -24.37
#